data_AF-A0A6M3JDS1-F1
#
_entry.id   AF-A0A6M3JDS1-F1
#
_cell.length_a   1.000
_cell.length_b   1.000
_cell.length_c   1.000
_cell.angle_alpha   90.00
_cell.angle_beta   90.00
_cell.angle_gamma   90.00
#
_symmetry.space_group_name_H-M   'P 1'
#
loop_
_entity.id
_entity.type
_entity.pdbx_description
1 polymer ?
#
loop_
_entity_poly.entity_id
_entity_poly.type
_entity_poly.pdbx_seq_one_letter_code
_entity_poly.pdbx_strand_id
1 'polypeptide(L)'
;MEFTEKIKLLKELGLNAISEKLLRKKTGKEKLLKATNDYRYATKLDLDDFNKEMRKFNKELVVVAMKDFDRLPPDDVLVELKKARDKKCFDTFHIAYIRAVKDPILFGKIEDFNEIYFYIAQWGDDVNIEDIIGTE
;
A
#
# COMPACT_ATOMS: atom_id res chain seq x y z
N MET A 1 9.69 -5.19 31.95
CA MET A 1 8.32 -5.60 31.57
C MET A 1 8.30 -5.86 30.09
N GLU A 2 8.07 -7.11 29.70
CA GLU A 2 7.95 -7.49 28.30
C GLU A 2 6.72 -6.85 27.65
N PHE A 3 6.74 -6.69 26.32
CA PHE A 3 5.62 -6.07 25.59
C PHE A 3 4.28 -6.76 25.88
N THR A 4 4.27 -8.08 25.94
CA THR A 4 3.06 -8.88 26.20
C THR A 4 2.53 -8.65 27.62
N GLU A 5 3.42 -8.58 28.61
CA GLU A 5 3.05 -8.25 29.99
C GLU A 5 2.46 -6.84 30.10
N LYS A 6 3.05 -5.88 29.38
CA LYS A 6 2.55 -4.50 29.32
C LYS A 6 1.13 -4.42 28.74
N ILE A 7 0.85 -5.15 27.66
CA ILE A 7 -0.49 -5.21 27.08
C ILE A 7 -1.49 -5.82 28.05
N LYS A 8 -1.11 -6.92 28.72
CA LYS A 8 -1.97 -7.59 29.70
C LYS A 8 -2.32 -6.65 30.86
N LEU A 9 -1.32 -5.98 31.43
CA LEU A 9 -1.51 -4.99 32.49
C LEU A 9 -2.44 -3.84 32.06
N LEU A 10 -2.26 -3.30 30.85
CA LEU A 10 -3.14 -2.24 30.34
C LEU A 10 -4.60 -2.69 30.26
N LYS A 11 -4.85 -3.94 29.83
CA LYS A 11 -6.21 -4.49 29.78
C LYS A 11 -6.79 -4.71 31.18
N GLU A 12 -6.00 -5.22 32.12
CA GLU A 12 -6.40 -5.39 33.53
C GLU A 12 -6.77 -4.06 34.19
N LEU A 13 -6.09 -2.97 33.81
CA LEU A 13 -6.40 -1.61 34.26
C LEU A 13 -7.56 -0.93 33.51
N GLY A 14 -8.26 -1.64 32.62
CA GLY A 14 -9.37 -1.11 31.83
C GLY A 14 -8.96 -0.17 30.68
N LEU A 15 -7.66 -0.06 30.37
CA LEU A 15 -7.10 0.79 29.33
C LEU A 15 -7.13 0.11 27.94
N ASN A 16 -8.29 -0.43 27.57
CA ASN A 16 -8.45 -1.28 26.39
C ASN A 16 -8.02 -0.58 25.09
N ALA A 17 -8.50 0.65 24.84
CA ALA A 17 -8.17 1.41 23.63
C ALA A 17 -6.66 1.67 23.48
N ILE A 18 -5.95 1.91 24.59
CA ILE A 18 -4.50 2.11 24.59
C ILE A 18 -3.78 0.80 24.27
N SER A 19 -4.24 -0.32 24.87
CA SER A 19 -3.68 -1.64 24.61
C SER A 19 -3.85 -2.06 23.14
N GLU A 20 -5.02 -1.80 22.56
CA GLU A 20 -5.32 -2.07 21.15
C GLU A 20 -4.48 -1.22 20.21
N LYS A 21 -4.34 0.09 20.50
CA LYS A 21 -3.47 0.99 19.75
C LYS A 21 -2.01 0.53 19.76
N LEU A 22 -1.52 0.05 20.90
CA LEU A 22 -0.16 -0.49 21.03
C LEU A 22 0.02 -1.79 20.24
N LEU A 23 -0.93 -2.72 20.33
CA LEU A 23 -0.92 -3.95 19.53
C LEU A 23 -0.92 -3.64 18.04
N ARG A 24 -1.84 -2.77 17.59
CA ARG A 24 -1.96 -2.33 16.20
C ARG A 24 -0.64 -1.75 15.70
N LYS A 25 -0.01 -0.86 16.47
CA LYS A 25 1.30 -0.26 16.12
C LYS A 25 2.42 -1.31 16.03
N LYS A 26 2.44 -2.34 16.90
CA LYS A 26 3.42 -3.42 16.82
C LYS A 26 3.20 -4.26 15.56
N THR A 27 1.98 -4.71 15.32
CA THR A 27 1.62 -5.50 14.13
C THR A 27 1.85 -4.71 12.84
N GLY A 28 1.55 -3.42 12.82
CA GLY A 28 1.83 -2.53 11.69
C GLY A 28 3.32 -2.46 11.37
N LYS A 29 4.19 -2.39 12.38
CA LYS A 29 5.65 -2.43 12.17
C LYS A 29 6.15 -3.77 11.64
N GLU A 30 5.61 -4.88 12.11
CA GLU A 30 5.95 -6.22 11.61
C GLU A 30 5.53 -6.39 10.14
N LYS A 31 4.32 -5.92 9.81
CA LYS A 31 3.82 -5.84 8.44
C LYS A 31 4.72 -4.97 7.56
N LEU A 32 5.10 -3.81 8.05
CA LEU A 32 5.97 -2.87 7.34
C LEU A 32 7.32 -3.53 7.02
N LEU A 33 7.99 -4.10 8.01
CA LEU A 33 9.27 -4.77 7.82
C LEU A 33 9.18 -5.90 6.79
N LYS A 34 8.11 -6.70 6.85
CA LYS A 34 7.88 -7.77 5.87
C LYS A 34 7.66 -7.19 4.46
N ALA A 35 6.86 -6.13 4.35
CA ALA A 35 6.56 -5.50 3.06
C ALA A 35 7.80 -4.84 2.44
N THR A 36 8.60 -4.11 3.22
CA THR A 36 9.82 -3.43 2.72
C THR A 36 10.91 -4.40 2.28
N ASN A 37 10.93 -5.63 2.80
CA ASN A 37 11.87 -6.66 2.35
C ASN A 37 11.46 -7.30 1.02
N ASP A 38 10.16 -7.39 0.78
CA ASP A 38 9.60 -8.19 -0.31
C ASP A 38 9.12 -7.35 -1.50
N TYR A 39 8.91 -6.04 -1.30
CA TYR A 39 8.24 -5.17 -2.25
C TYR A 39 8.94 -3.81 -2.35
N ARG A 40 9.02 -3.31 -3.57
CA ARG A 40 9.33 -1.90 -3.83
C ARG A 40 8.13 -1.05 -3.40
N TYR A 41 8.37 0.22 -3.11
CA TYR A 41 7.31 1.12 -2.69
C TYR A 41 7.51 2.51 -3.24
N ALA A 42 6.40 3.20 -3.43
CA ALA A 42 6.34 4.63 -3.66
C ALA A 42 5.79 5.30 -2.39
N THR A 43 6.34 6.44 -2.05
CA THR A 43 5.78 7.32 -1.03
C THR A 43 4.69 8.21 -1.61
N LYS A 44 3.89 8.84 -0.76
CA LYS A 44 2.95 9.87 -1.19
C LYS A 44 3.66 11.03 -1.88
N LEU A 45 4.86 11.39 -1.42
CA LEU A 45 5.67 12.42 -2.05
C LEU A 45 6.03 12.03 -3.48
N ASP A 46 6.44 10.78 -3.71
CA ASP A 46 6.75 10.25 -5.05
C ASP A 46 5.53 10.35 -5.98
N LEU A 47 4.35 9.97 -5.48
CA LEU A 47 3.09 10.11 -6.23
C LEU A 47 2.71 11.56 -6.51
N ASP A 48 2.92 12.46 -5.55
CA ASP A 48 2.64 13.89 -5.67
C ASP A 48 3.59 14.55 -6.68
N ASP A 49 4.87 14.19 -6.66
CA ASP A 49 5.90 14.64 -7.60
C ASP A 49 5.63 14.11 -9.02
N PHE A 50 5.28 12.82 -9.15
CA PHE A 50 4.82 12.26 -10.42
C PHE A 50 3.61 13.02 -10.96
N ASN A 51 2.60 13.26 -10.13
CA ASN A 51 1.40 14.00 -10.52
C ASN A 51 1.69 15.44 -10.93
N LYS A 52 2.66 16.10 -10.30
CA LYS A 52 3.10 17.45 -10.67
C LYS A 52 3.66 17.48 -12.08
N GLU A 53 4.43 16.48 -12.48
CA GLU A 53 4.94 16.34 -13.85
C GLU A 53 3.82 16.01 -14.85
N MET A 54 2.92 15.09 -14.49
CA MET A 54 1.81 14.67 -15.35
C MET A 54 0.81 15.78 -15.64
N ARG A 55 0.61 16.71 -14.70
CA ARG A 55 -0.26 17.89 -14.89
C ARG A 55 0.21 18.81 -16.01
N LYS A 56 1.51 18.83 -16.34
CA LYS A 56 2.04 19.55 -17.52
C LYS A 56 1.45 19.03 -18.83
N PHE A 57 1.00 17.77 -18.83
CA PHE A 57 0.37 17.08 -19.96
C PHE A 57 -1.14 16.92 -19.79
N ASN A 58 -1.77 17.64 -18.85
CA ASN A 58 -3.19 17.50 -18.50
C ASN A 58 -3.59 16.06 -18.13
N LYS A 59 -2.69 15.33 -17.47
CA LYS A 59 -2.91 13.98 -16.95
C LYS A 59 -2.79 13.98 -15.42
N GLU A 60 -3.45 13.02 -14.77
CA GLU A 60 -3.38 12.82 -13.32
C GLU A 60 -3.46 11.32 -13.02
N LEU A 61 -2.53 10.86 -12.18
CA LEU A 61 -2.53 9.55 -11.54
C LEU A 61 -3.50 9.59 -10.36
N VAL A 62 -4.57 8.82 -10.47
CA VAL A 62 -5.61 8.67 -9.47
C VAL A 62 -5.39 7.35 -8.73
N VAL A 63 -5.43 7.39 -7.40
CA VAL A 63 -5.34 6.19 -6.56
C VAL A 63 -6.69 5.92 -5.92
N VAL A 64 -7.26 4.74 -6.15
CA VAL A 64 -8.54 4.31 -5.58
C VAL A 64 -8.40 2.98 -4.86
N ALA A 65 -9.28 2.68 -3.91
CA ALA A 65 -9.32 1.35 -3.33
C ALA A 65 -9.75 0.33 -4.40
N MET A 66 -9.15 -0.87 -4.37
CA MET A 66 -9.41 -1.89 -5.39
C MET A 66 -10.90 -2.25 -5.51
N LYS A 67 -11.64 -2.22 -4.39
CA LYS A 67 -13.10 -2.46 -4.34
C LYS A 67 -13.93 -1.45 -5.13
N ASP A 68 -13.38 -0.25 -5.37
CA ASP A 68 -14.05 0.86 -6.05
C ASP A 68 -13.59 0.98 -7.51
N PHE A 69 -12.74 0.05 -7.97
CA PHE A 69 -12.24 0.01 -9.33
C PHE A 69 -13.09 -0.92 -10.21
N ASP A 70 -13.49 -0.45 -11.39
CA ASP A 70 -14.56 -1.04 -12.19
C ASP A 70 -14.11 -2.00 -13.30
N ARG A 71 -12.80 -2.13 -13.56
CA ARG A 71 -12.27 -3.07 -14.56
C ARG A 71 -11.70 -4.32 -13.91
N LEU A 72 -11.85 -5.42 -14.64
CA LEU A 72 -11.30 -6.72 -14.28
C LEU A 72 -9.77 -6.71 -14.44
N PRO A 73 -8.98 -7.03 -13.40
CA PRO A 73 -7.53 -7.18 -13.52
C PRO A 73 -7.18 -8.39 -14.42
N PRO A 74 -6.10 -8.30 -15.20
CA PRO A 74 -5.53 -9.44 -15.93
C PRO A 74 -5.14 -10.62 -15.01
N ASP A 75 -5.09 -11.83 -15.58
CA ASP A 75 -4.86 -13.08 -14.84
C ASP A 75 -3.53 -13.09 -14.06
N ASP A 76 -2.46 -12.58 -14.67
CA ASP A 76 -1.14 -12.44 -14.05
C ASP A 76 -1.19 -11.51 -12.83
N VAL A 77 -1.94 -10.42 -12.91
CA VAL A 77 -2.12 -9.50 -11.78
C VAL A 77 -3.00 -10.09 -10.69
N LEU A 78 -3.99 -10.90 -11.04
CA LEU A 78 -4.77 -11.68 -10.06
C LEU A 78 -3.89 -12.69 -9.31
N VAL A 79 -2.92 -13.32 -9.99
CA VAL A 79 -1.94 -14.22 -9.37
C VAL A 79 -1.07 -13.48 -8.37
N GLU A 80 -0.52 -12.31 -8.74
CA GLU A 80 0.30 -11.50 -7.83
C GLU A 80 -0.49 -10.93 -6.65
N LEU A 81 -1.73 -10.49 -6.87
CA LEU A 81 -2.63 -10.07 -5.81
C LEU A 81 -2.86 -11.21 -4.80
N LYS A 82 -3.10 -12.43 -5.29
CA LYS A 82 -3.30 -13.60 -4.42
C LYS A 82 -2.04 -13.87 -3.59
N LYS A 83 -0.86 -13.88 -4.20
CA LYS A 83 0.42 -14.03 -3.49
C LYS A 83 0.59 -12.96 -2.40
N ALA A 84 0.31 -11.69 -2.72
CA ALA A 84 0.40 -10.59 -1.77
C ALA A 84 -0.58 -10.73 -0.60
N ARG A 85 -1.81 -11.16 -0.87
CA ARG A 85 -2.83 -11.45 0.16
C ARG A 85 -2.38 -12.59 1.09
N ASP A 86 -1.82 -13.65 0.53
CA ASP A 86 -1.36 -14.81 1.30
C ASP A 86 -0.17 -14.47 2.22
N LYS A 87 0.62 -13.46 1.87
CA LYS A 87 1.68 -12.93 2.73
C LYS A 87 1.15 -12.18 3.96
N LYS A 88 -0.11 -11.72 3.98
CA LYS A 88 -0.74 -11.02 5.12
C LYS A 88 0.04 -9.79 5.63
N CYS A 89 0.78 -9.11 4.75
CA CYS A 89 1.51 -7.89 5.07
C CYS A 89 0.71 -6.61 4.79
N PHE A 90 -0.32 -6.65 3.96
CA PHE A 90 -1.15 -5.50 3.61
C PHE A 90 -2.52 -5.55 4.28
N ASP A 91 -3.05 -4.38 4.65
CA ASP A 91 -4.41 -4.22 5.19
C ASP A 91 -5.42 -4.00 4.07
N THR A 92 -5.02 -3.26 3.04
CA THR A 92 -5.87 -2.86 1.91
C THR A 92 -5.09 -2.87 0.60
N PHE A 93 -5.81 -2.96 -0.51
CA PHE A 93 -5.26 -2.92 -1.86
C PHE A 93 -5.83 -1.74 -2.63
N HIS A 94 -5.00 -1.11 -3.45
CA HIS A 94 -5.32 0.10 -4.18
C HIS A 94 -4.88 -0.02 -5.63
N ILE A 95 -5.60 0.65 -6.53
CA ILE A 95 -5.27 0.76 -7.95
C ILE A 95 -4.89 2.21 -8.23
N ALA A 96 -3.71 2.41 -8.80
CA ALA A 96 -3.25 3.70 -9.29
C ALA A 96 -3.30 3.72 -10.81
N TYR A 97 -4.06 4.66 -11.38
CA TYR A 97 -4.32 4.71 -12.82
C TYR A 97 -4.40 6.14 -13.32
N ILE A 98 -4.00 6.38 -14.57
CA ILE A 98 -4.26 7.65 -15.24
C ILE A 98 -5.60 7.54 -15.96
N ARG A 99 -6.53 8.47 -15.72
CA ARG A 99 -7.89 8.42 -16.30
C ARG A 99 -7.92 8.23 -17.82
N ALA A 100 -6.94 8.81 -18.52
CA ALA A 100 -6.82 8.77 -19.98
C ALA A 100 -6.16 7.49 -20.53
N VAL A 101 -5.70 6.58 -19.66
CA VAL A 101 -4.83 5.44 -20.01
C VAL A 101 -5.46 4.14 -19.54
N LYS A 102 -5.04 3.01 -20.13
CA LYS A 102 -5.65 1.70 -19.87
C LYS A 102 -4.99 0.92 -18.74
N ASP A 103 -3.69 1.05 -18.56
CA ASP A 103 -2.91 0.14 -17.71
C ASP A 103 -2.50 0.80 -16.38
N PRO A 104 -3.07 0.36 -15.26
CA PRO A 104 -2.76 0.83 -13.94
C PRO A 104 -1.84 -0.11 -13.17
N ILE A 105 -1.50 0.36 -11.97
CA ILE A 105 -0.62 -0.28 -11.02
C ILE A 105 -1.43 -0.73 -9.80
N LEU A 106 -1.23 -1.97 -9.38
CA LEU A 106 -1.74 -2.54 -8.14
C LEU A 106 -0.74 -2.27 -7.00
N PHE A 107 -1.26 -1.66 -5.94
CA PHE A 107 -0.53 -1.35 -4.71
C PHE A 107 -1.14 -2.06 -3.50
N GLY A 108 -0.27 -2.47 -2.57
CA GLY A 108 -0.62 -2.84 -1.21
C GLY A 108 -0.44 -1.65 -0.25
N LYS A 109 -1.30 -1.55 0.76
CA LYS A 109 -1.25 -0.47 1.77
C LYS A 109 -1.39 -1.01 3.18
N ILE A 110 -0.65 -0.39 4.10
CA ILE A 110 -0.70 -0.65 5.55
C ILE A 110 -1.32 0.60 6.18
N GLU A 111 -2.45 0.49 6.87
CA GLU A 111 -3.24 1.65 7.33
C GLU A 111 -2.49 2.54 8.32
N ASP A 112 -1.56 1.98 9.09
CA ASP A 112 -0.74 2.74 10.02
C ASP A 112 0.38 3.53 9.32
N PHE A 113 0.63 3.25 8.04
CA PHE A 113 1.68 3.86 7.21
C PHE A 113 1.08 4.36 5.89
N ASN A 114 0.14 5.29 6.00
CA ASN A 114 -0.68 5.79 4.88
C ASN A 114 0.09 6.49 3.76
N GLU A 115 1.32 6.88 4.04
CA GLU A 115 2.22 7.59 3.13
C GLU A 115 3.02 6.63 2.22
N ILE A 116 2.87 5.30 2.36
CA ILE A 116 3.63 4.31 1.60
C ILE A 116 2.68 3.38 0.83
N TYR A 117 2.97 3.21 -0.46
CA TYR A 117 2.27 2.35 -1.40
C TYR A 117 3.24 1.28 -1.92
N PHE A 118 2.98 0.02 -1.60
CA PHE A 118 3.86 -1.10 -1.97
C PHE A 118 3.47 -1.67 -3.33
N TYR A 119 4.37 -1.58 -4.30
CA TYR A 119 4.14 -2.06 -5.66
C TYR A 119 3.95 -3.57 -5.66
N ILE A 120 2.84 -4.06 -6.22
CA ILE A 120 2.56 -5.50 -6.35
C ILE A 120 2.69 -5.95 -7.80
N ALA A 121 2.01 -5.26 -8.72
CA ALA A 121 1.98 -5.60 -10.14
C ALA A 121 1.47 -4.41 -10.98
N GLN A 122 1.72 -4.43 -12.28
CA GLN A 122 1.18 -3.50 -13.27
C GLN A 122 0.45 -4.28 -14.38
N TRP A 123 -0.59 -3.71 -15.00
CA TRP A 123 -1.36 -4.41 -16.05
C TRP A 123 -0.70 -4.39 -17.43
N GLY A 124 0.26 -3.51 -17.63
CA GLY A 124 0.95 -3.29 -18.90
C GLY A 124 2.03 -2.23 -18.72
N ASP A 125 2.43 -1.62 -19.82
CA ASP A 125 3.62 -0.75 -19.87
C ASP A 125 3.28 0.75 -19.93
N ASP A 126 2.00 1.13 -19.99
CA ASP A 126 1.62 2.55 -20.12
C ASP A 126 1.95 3.38 -18.86
N VAL A 127 2.05 2.73 -17.69
CA VAL A 127 2.44 3.36 -16.42
C VAL A 127 3.40 2.41 -15.70
N ASN A 128 4.67 2.80 -15.57
CA ASN A 128 5.66 2.01 -14.86
C ASN A 128 5.90 2.54 -13.46
N ILE A 129 6.13 1.63 -12.52
CA ILE A 129 6.51 1.99 -11.15
C ILE A 129 7.81 2.82 -11.11
N GLU A 130 8.73 2.57 -12.04
CA GLU A 130 10.01 3.29 -12.17
C GLU A 130 9.81 4.78 -12.43
N ASP A 131 8.78 5.14 -13.22
CA ASP A 131 8.47 6.53 -13.52
C ASP A 131 7.97 7.28 -12.27
N ILE A 132 7.41 6.55 -11.29
CA ILE A 132 6.84 7.11 -10.07
C ILE A 132 7.91 7.28 -8.99
N ILE A 133 8.70 6.23 -8.73
CA ILE A 133 9.68 6.25 -7.63
C ILE A 133 10.96 7.03 -7.98
N GLY A 134 11.15 7.34 -9.28
CA GLY A 134 12.39 7.91 -9.79
C GLY A 134 13.50 6.85 -9.81
N THR A 135 14.05 6.56 -10.98
CA THR A 135 15.30 5.82 -11.06
C THR A 135 16.43 6.72 -10.56
N GLU A 136 17.15 6.30 -9.51
CA GLU A 136 18.52 6.77 -9.28
C GLU A 136 19.42 6.45 -10.48
#